data_AF-A0A1W5ZZ52-F1
#
_entry.id   AF-A0A1W5ZZ52-F1
#
_cell.length_a   1.000
_cell.length_b   1.000
_cell.length_c   1.000
_cell.angle_alpha   90.00
_cell.angle_beta   90.00
_cell.angle_gamma   90.00
#
_symmetry.space_group_name_H-M   'P 1'
#
loop_
_entity.id
_entity.type
_entity.pdbx_description
1 polymer ?
#
loop_
_entity_poly.entity_id
_entity_poly.type
_entity_poly.pdbx_seq_one_letter_code
_entity_poly.pdbx_strand_id
1 'polypeptide(L)' 'MKNYLRHAVETMKQHYIERLVEAGVFHSSDETIQTLTLSELETLVKRLDRA' A
#
# COMPACT_ATOMS: atom_id res chain seq x y z
N MET A 1 21.54 -13.93 2.82
CA MET A 1 20.77 -13.36 3.95
C MET A 1 20.77 -11.81 3.91
N LYS A 2 20.33 -11.17 2.81
CA LYS A 2 20.40 -9.69 2.72
C LYS A 2 19.11 -8.96 2.32
N ASN A 3 18.02 -9.66 1.99
CA ASN A 3 16.81 -8.98 1.49
C ASN A 3 15.51 -9.28 2.26
N TYR A 4 15.54 -9.96 3.41
CA TYR A 4 14.30 -10.25 4.16
C TYR A 4 13.53 -8.98 4.54
N LEU A 5 14.25 -7.92 4.94
CA LEU A 5 13.62 -6.64 5.27
C LEU A 5 13.00 -5.97 4.03
N ARG A 6 13.70 -6.01 2.88
CA ARG A 6 13.17 -5.46 1.63
C ARG A 6 11.93 -6.22 1.17
N HIS A 7 11.99 -7.55 1.21
CA HIS A 7 10.85 -8.40 0.87
C HIS A 7 9.66 -8.13 1.78
N ALA A 8 9.88 -8.05 3.10
CA ALA A 8 8.80 -7.75 4.05
C ALA A 8 8.16 -6.38 3.76
N VAL A 9 8.97 -5.36 3.48
CA VAL A 9 8.48 -4.02 3.11
C VAL A 9 7.69 -4.05 1.81
N GLU A 10 8.18 -4.75 0.78
CA GLU A 10 7.48 -4.89 -0.51
C GLU A 10 6.15 -5.62 -0.35
N THR A 11 6.11 -6.71 0.43
CA THR A 11 4.87 -7.43 0.75
C THR A 11 3.88 -6.54 1.51
N MET A 12 4.35 -5.75 2.48
CA MET A 12 3.47 -4.81 3.18
C MET A 12 2.95 -3.70 2.26
N LYS A 13 3.78 -3.16 1.35
CA LYS A 13 3.32 -2.18 0.36
C LYS A 13 2.23 -2.78 -0.52
N GLN A 14 2.45 -3.97 -1.07
CA GLN A 14 1.46 -4.65 -1.91
C GLN A 14 0.15 -4.87 -1.15
N HIS A 15 0.22 -5.35 0.09
CA HIS A 15 -0.97 -5.54 0.92
C HIS A 15 -1.80 -4.25 1.09
N TYR A 16 -1.17 -3.11 1.35
CA TYR A 16 -1.89 -1.85 1.47
C TYR A 16 -2.43 -1.35 0.14
N ILE A 17 -1.70 -1.54 -0.96
CA ILE A 17 -2.16 -1.18 -2.31
C ILE A 17 -3.42 -1.97 -2.65
N GLU A 18 -3.40 -3.29 -2.45
CA GLU A 18 -4.56 -4.15 -2.70
C GLU A 18 -5.78 -3.69 -1.88
N ARG A 19 -5.61 -3.44 -0.58
CA ARG A 19 -6.71 -2.92 0.26
C ARG A 19 -7.29 -1.60 -0.24
N LEU A 20 -6.44 -0.67 -0.71
CA LEU A 20 -6.89 0.62 -1.23
C LEU A 20 -7.61 0.49 -2.57
N VAL A 21 -7.21 -0.46 -3.40
CA VAL A 21 -7.87 -0.80 -4.67
C VAL A 21 -9.21 -1.49 -4.41
N GLU A 22 -9.25 -2.48 -3.51
CA GLU A 22 -10.48 -3.18 -3.12
C GLU A 22 -11.54 -2.24 -2.53
N ALA A 23 -11.09 -1.22 -1.78
CA ALA A 23 -11.96 -0.19 -1.24
C ALA A 23 -12.44 0.84 -2.29
N GLY A 24 -11.98 0.74 -3.54
CA GLY A 24 -12.34 1.66 -4.63
C GLY A 24 -11.74 3.05 -4.49
N VAL A 25 -10.75 3.24 -3.60
CA VAL A 25 -10.07 4.53 -3.40
C VAL A 25 -9.10 4.83 -4.55
N PHE A 26 -8.47 3.79 -5.08
CA PHE A 26 -7.53 3.87 -6.20
C PHE A 26 -7.81 2.77 -7.22
N HIS A 27 -7.41 2.98 -8.48
CA HIS A 27 -7.35 1.92 -9.46
C HIS A 27 -5.99 1.23 -9.46
N SER A 28 -5.95 -0.05 -9.82
CA SER A 28 -4.71 -0.83 -9.93
C SER A 28 -3.77 -0.29 -11.02
N SER A 29 -4.29 0.45 -11.98
CA SER A 29 -3.53 1.11 -13.06
C SER A 29 -3.08 2.52 -12.69
N ASP A 30 -3.42 3.01 -11.50
CA ASP A 30 -3.05 4.37 -11.08
C ASP A 30 -1.56 4.40 -10.75
N GLU A 31 -0.75 5.04 -11.59
CA GLU A 31 0.70 5.13 -11.36
C GLU A 31 1.02 5.82 -10.03
N THR A 32 0.12 6.70 -9.58
CA THR A 32 0.20 7.39 -8.29
C THR A 32 0.35 6.42 -7.13
N ILE A 33 -0.46 5.35 -7.08
CA ILE A 33 -0.45 4.42 -5.93
C ILE A 33 0.87 3.64 -5.82
N GLN A 34 1.55 3.42 -6.95
CA GLN A 34 2.85 2.74 -7.01
C GLN A 34 4.00 3.65 -6.55
N THR A 35 3.85 4.98 -6.69
CA THR A 35 4.85 5.96 -6.23
C THR A 35 4.82 6.20 -4.71
N LEU A 36 3.71 5.85 -4.04
CA LEU A 36 3.55 6.07 -2.61
C LEU A 36 4.53 5.25 -1.78
N THR A 37 5.00 5.84 -0.69
CA THR A 37 5.81 5.14 0.32
C THR A 37 4.93 4.26 1.20
N LEU A 38 5.56 3.33 1.93
CA LEU A 38 4.83 2.42 2.84
C LEU A 38 4.02 3.20 3.89
N SER A 39 4.58 4.26 4.45
CA SER A 39 3.93 5.08 5.48
C SER A 39 2.73 5.86 4.94
N GLU A 40 2.78 6.30 3.68
CA GLU A 40 1.65 6.96 3.02
C GLU A 40 0.50 5.99 2.78
N LEU A 41 0.81 4.80 2.24
CA LEU A 41 -0.16 3.72 2.06
C LEU A 41 -0.81 3.32 3.39
N GLU A 42 -0.01 3.14 4.45
CA GLU A 42 -0.52 2.85 5.79
C GLU A 42 -1.45 3.95 6.32
N THR A 43 -1.09 5.22 6.11
CA THR A 43 -1.91 6.36 6.54
C THR A 43 -3.26 6.40 5.83
N LEU A 44 -3.27 6.12 4.51
CA LEU A 44 -4.50 6.07 3.72
C LEU A 44 -5.40 4.91 4.18
N VAL A 45 -4.84 3.72 4.39
CA VAL A 45 -5.59 2.58 4.91
C VAL A 45 -6.13 2.84 6.32
N LYS A 46 -5.34 3.46 7.20
CA LYS A 46 -5.81 3.86 8.55
C LYS A 46 -6.93 4.90 8.51
N ARG A 47 -6.97 5.77 7.50
CA ARG A 47 -8.08 6.71 7.30
C ARG A 47 -9.33 6.00 6.81
N LEU A 48 -9.17 5.06 5.89
CA LEU A 48 -10.26 4.22 5.38
C LEU A 48 -10.90 3.40 6.50
N ASP A 49 -10.10 2.82 7.39
CA ASP A 49 -10.58 2.01 8.54
C ASP A 49 -11.34 2.85 9.59
N ARG A 50 -11.19 4.17 9.56
CA ARG A 50 -11.85 5.12 10.46
C ARG A 50 -13.07 5.80 9.86
N ALA A 51 -13.31 5.64 8.56
CA ALA A 51 -14.41 6.26 7.81
C ALA A 51 -15.60 5.29 7.73
#